data_AF-A0A2L0CZI1-F1
#
_entry.id   AF-A0A2L0CZI1-F1
#
_cell.length_a   1.000
_cell.length_b   1.000
_cell.length_c   1.000
_cell.angle_alpha   90.00
_cell.angle_beta   90.00
_cell.angle_gamma   90.00
#
_symmetry.space_group_name_H-M   'P 1'
#
loop_
_entity.id
_entity.type
_entity.pdbx_description
1 polymer ?
#
loop_
_entity_poly.entity_id
_entity_poly.type
_entity_poly.pdbx_seq_one_letter_code
_entity_poly.pdbx_strand_id
1 'polypeptide(L)'
;ESLSNRVSCRFARALVGMVMYSQDTNEIAKPSELLVSVRAYMNVLQTVENYVHIDITRVFNNCLLQQTQNVDSHGDRTIAALYTQWYSEVLLRRVSAGNICFSMNQRAFVSLTVEGAIPFNAEEFSDINELRALAELIGPYGMKQLSETLMWHIASQVQELKKLAESNKEVLLALRTNFDKPEVMKEQFKKLNNVDNVLQRVTIVGVILSFQQLAQSALTDVLEQRIPFLLSSILDFRHHLPSGDPLKVVSEMTSAAGLTCKVDPTLVSALKLQKSELDNEDHLLVCLL
;
A
#
# COMPACT_ATOMS: atom_id res chain seq x y z
N GLU A 1 -19.76 -12.01 32.79
CA GLU A 1 -18.76 -12.10 31.71
C GLU A 1 -17.71 -13.13 32.06
N SER A 2 -17.36 -14.02 31.13
CA SER A 2 -16.26 -14.95 31.32
C SER A 2 -14.92 -14.19 31.38
N LEU A 3 -13.95 -14.70 32.15
CA LEU A 3 -12.60 -14.13 32.24
C LEU A 3 -11.95 -14.03 30.84
N SER A 4 -12.19 -15.02 29.98
CA SER A 4 -11.75 -15.01 28.57
C SER A 4 -12.25 -13.78 27.79
N ASN A 5 -13.53 -13.39 27.91
CA ASN A 5 -14.04 -12.20 27.22
C ASN A 5 -13.36 -10.92 27.73
N ARG A 6 -13.10 -10.82 29.04
CA ARG A 6 -12.42 -9.65 29.60
C ARG A 6 -10.98 -9.54 29.14
N VAL A 7 -10.26 -10.66 29.06
CA VAL A 7 -8.90 -10.72 28.51
C VAL A 7 -8.90 -10.30 27.05
N SER A 8 -9.80 -10.83 26.22
CA SER A 8 -9.93 -10.44 24.80
C SER A 8 -10.20 -8.95 24.63
N CYS A 9 -11.20 -8.39 25.33
CA CYS A 9 -11.53 -6.97 25.21
C CYS A 9 -10.37 -6.07 25.68
N ARG A 10 -9.68 -6.46 26.75
CA ARG A 10 -8.54 -5.67 27.25
C ARG A 10 -7.33 -5.79 26.33
N PHE A 11 -7.10 -6.96 25.74
CA PHE A 11 -6.03 -7.16 24.76
C PHE A 11 -6.28 -6.34 23.49
N ALA A 12 -7.48 -6.41 22.90
CA ALA A 12 -7.85 -5.61 21.73
C ALA A 12 -7.67 -4.10 21.96
N ARG A 13 -8.11 -3.59 23.12
CA ARG A 13 -7.91 -2.19 23.49
C ARG A 13 -6.43 -1.83 23.70
N ALA A 14 -5.65 -2.73 24.29
CA ALA A 14 -4.22 -2.52 24.46
C ALA A 14 -3.48 -2.48 23.12
N LEU A 15 -3.84 -3.36 22.17
CA LEU A 15 -3.26 -3.41 20.82
C LEU A 15 -3.39 -2.05 20.12
N VAL A 16 -4.60 -1.49 20.07
CA VAL A 16 -4.84 -0.18 19.45
C VAL A 16 -4.18 0.95 20.26
N GLY A 17 -4.20 0.87 21.59
CA GLY A 17 -3.53 1.85 22.45
C GLY A 17 -2.02 1.92 22.23
N MET A 18 -1.36 0.78 21.99
CA MET A 18 0.07 0.70 21.70
C MET A 18 0.45 1.29 20.33
N VAL A 19 -0.50 1.50 19.41
CA VAL A 19 -0.26 2.19 18.13
C VAL A 19 0.09 3.66 18.36
N MET A 20 -0.33 4.24 19.49
CA MET A 20 -0.04 5.63 19.87
C MET A 20 -0.40 6.65 18.77
N TYR A 21 -1.46 6.37 18.01
CA TYR A 21 -1.87 7.25 16.91
C TYR A 21 -2.52 8.53 17.43
N SER A 22 -2.02 9.67 16.99
CA SER A 22 -2.57 11.00 17.28
C SER A 22 -2.85 11.74 15.97
N GLN A 23 -4.12 12.07 15.73
CA GLN A 23 -4.52 12.82 14.53
C GLN A 23 -4.01 14.27 14.56
N ASP A 24 -3.91 14.87 15.74
CA ASP A 24 -3.49 16.26 15.89
C ASP A 24 -2.00 16.45 15.58
N THR A 25 -1.16 15.49 16.01
CA THR A 25 0.29 15.54 15.81
C THR A 25 0.77 14.72 14.62
N ASN A 26 -0.10 13.90 14.02
CA ASN A 26 0.25 12.88 13.02
C ASN A 26 1.32 11.89 13.49
N GLU A 27 1.37 11.62 14.79
CA GLU A 27 2.30 10.66 15.39
C GLU A 27 1.68 9.26 15.35
N ILE A 28 2.54 8.26 15.16
CA ILE A 28 2.21 6.85 15.24
C ILE A 28 3.46 6.09 15.71
N ALA A 29 3.29 5.01 16.45
CA ALA A 29 4.40 4.14 16.83
C ALA A 29 5.07 3.52 15.59
N LYS A 30 6.37 3.27 15.65
CA LYS A 30 7.06 2.51 14.60
C LYS A 30 6.52 1.08 14.56
N PRO A 31 6.31 0.48 13.37
CA PRO A 31 5.86 -0.91 13.27
C PRO A 31 6.71 -1.89 14.09
N SER A 32 8.04 -1.75 14.10
CA SER A 32 8.94 -2.62 14.85
C SER A 32 8.75 -2.50 16.37
N GLU A 33 8.64 -1.28 16.88
CA GLU A 33 8.39 -1.00 18.31
C GLU A 33 7.03 -1.54 18.76
N LEU A 34 5.99 -1.35 17.93
CA LEU A 34 4.68 -1.93 18.18
C LEU A 34 4.75 -3.46 18.19
N LEU A 35 5.40 -4.08 17.21
CA LEU A 35 5.53 -5.54 17.13
C LEU A 35 6.24 -6.13 18.36
N VAL A 36 7.31 -5.49 18.84
CA VAL A 36 7.99 -5.89 20.08
C VAL A 36 7.03 -5.80 21.27
N SER A 37 6.27 -4.72 21.37
CA SER A 37 5.30 -4.51 22.45
C SER A 37 4.16 -5.54 22.43
N VAL A 38 3.63 -5.85 21.24
CA VAL A 38 2.61 -6.90 21.04
C VAL A 38 3.15 -8.26 21.45
N ARG A 39 4.36 -8.64 21.00
CA ARG A 39 5.00 -9.91 21.37
C ARG A 39 5.24 -10.02 22.87
N ALA A 40 5.70 -8.96 23.52
CA ALA A 40 5.87 -8.93 24.97
C ALA A 40 4.54 -9.14 25.70
N TYR A 41 3.47 -8.47 25.25
CA TYR A 41 2.13 -8.63 25.81
C TYR A 41 1.60 -10.06 25.63
N MET A 42 1.80 -10.65 24.44
CA MET A 42 1.43 -12.04 24.16
C MET A 42 2.17 -13.02 25.07
N ASN A 43 3.48 -12.85 25.27
CA ASN A 43 4.26 -13.72 26.17
C ASN A 43 3.71 -13.69 27.60
N VAL A 44 3.32 -12.51 28.11
CA VAL A 44 2.68 -12.39 29.42
C VAL A 44 1.33 -13.09 29.44
N LEU A 45 0.48 -12.87 28.43
CA LEU A 45 -0.84 -13.52 28.37
C LEU A 45 -0.73 -15.05 28.27
N GLN A 46 0.28 -15.58 27.59
CA GLN A 46 0.50 -17.02 27.50
C GLN A 46 0.85 -17.64 28.86
N THR A 47 1.50 -16.88 29.76
CA THR A 47 1.78 -17.37 31.12
C THR A 47 0.50 -17.53 31.97
N VAL A 48 -0.59 -16.82 31.62
CA VAL A 48 -1.88 -16.90 32.34
C VAL A 48 -2.52 -18.28 32.20
N GLU A 49 -2.25 -18.98 31.10
CA GLU A 49 -2.74 -20.34 30.83
C GLU A 49 -2.28 -21.35 31.92
N ASN A 50 -1.14 -21.09 32.57
CA ASN A 50 -0.64 -21.91 33.68
C ASN A 50 -1.48 -21.80 34.97
N TYR A 51 -2.24 -20.71 35.12
CA TYR A 51 -2.97 -20.39 36.34
C TYR A 51 -4.48 -20.56 36.19
N VAL A 52 -5.00 -20.51 34.97
CA VAL A 52 -6.42 -20.69 34.72
C VAL A 52 -6.66 -21.27 33.33
N HIS A 53 -7.59 -22.22 33.25
CA HIS A 53 -7.99 -22.93 32.03
C HIS A 53 -8.70 -22.00 31.03
N ILE A 54 -7.92 -21.17 30.34
CA ILE A 54 -8.35 -20.33 29.22
C ILE A 54 -7.50 -20.69 28.02
N ASP A 55 -8.15 -20.92 26.89
CA ASP A 55 -7.49 -21.04 25.59
C ASP A 55 -7.02 -19.66 25.11
N ILE A 56 -5.79 -19.31 25.48
CA ILE A 56 -5.15 -18.04 25.11
C ILE A 56 -4.88 -17.98 23.60
N THR A 57 -4.62 -19.14 22.96
CA THR A 57 -4.43 -19.22 21.51
C THR A 57 -5.66 -18.73 20.76
N ARG A 58 -6.85 -19.14 21.19
CA ARG A 58 -8.12 -18.64 20.62
C ARG A 58 -8.31 -17.13 20.83
N VAL A 59 -7.89 -16.60 21.99
CA VAL A 59 -7.92 -15.16 22.25
C VAL A 59 -7.02 -14.41 21.28
N PHE A 60 -5.79 -14.88 21.06
CA PHE A 60 -4.87 -14.28 20.09
C PHE A 60 -5.42 -14.32 18.67
N ASN A 61 -5.91 -15.47 18.22
CA ASN A 61 -6.46 -15.62 16.88
C ASN A 61 -7.62 -14.65 16.64
N ASN A 62 -8.53 -14.50 17.58
CA ASN A 62 -9.66 -13.58 17.44
C ASN A 62 -9.21 -12.12 17.43
N CYS A 63 -8.41 -11.70 18.42
CA CYS A 63 -8.02 -10.30 18.56
C CYS A 63 -7.07 -9.85 17.43
N LEU A 64 -6.04 -10.62 17.12
CA LEU A 64 -5.06 -10.26 16.09
C LEU A 64 -5.67 -10.28 14.69
N LEU A 65 -6.50 -11.28 14.37
CA LEU A 65 -7.17 -11.33 13.06
C LEU A 65 -8.14 -10.15 12.86
N GLN A 66 -8.83 -9.71 13.92
CA GLN A 66 -9.65 -8.49 13.82
C GLN A 66 -8.80 -7.26 13.52
N GLN A 67 -7.58 -7.16 14.07
CA GLN A 67 -6.69 -6.02 13.82
C GLN A 67 -6.17 -5.92 12.37
N THR A 68 -6.37 -6.96 11.55
CA THR A 68 -6.03 -6.95 10.12
C THR A 68 -7.14 -6.41 9.22
N GLN A 69 -8.31 -6.08 9.77
CA GLN A 69 -9.48 -5.58 9.02
C GLN A 69 -9.57 -4.05 9.09
N ASN A 70 -10.49 -3.40 8.38
CA ASN A 70 -10.68 -1.93 8.48
C ASN A 70 -11.20 -1.49 9.86
N VAL A 71 -12.12 -2.26 10.42
CA VAL A 71 -12.77 -2.02 11.71
C VAL A 71 -12.83 -3.33 12.50
N ASP A 72 -12.81 -3.21 13.82
CA ASP A 72 -12.99 -4.35 14.71
C ASP A 72 -14.49 -4.71 14.87
N SER A 73 -14.81 -5.69 15.72
CA SER A 73 -16.20 -6.10 15.96
C SER A 73 -17.07 -5.04 16.65
N HIS A 74 -16.48 -3.97 17.18
CA HIS A 74 -17.17 -2.87 17.83
C HIS A 74 -17.29 -1.64 16.91
N GLY A 75 -16.72 -1.70 15.71
CA GLY A 75 -16.68 -0.59 14.75
C GLY A 75 -15.50 0.37 14.96
N ASP A 76 -14.57 0.04 15.85
CA ASP A 76 -13.39 0.85 16.12
C ASP A 76 -12.30 0.59 15.08
N ARG A 77 -11.47 1.59 14.82
CA ARG A 77 -10.38 1.49 13.85
C ARG A 77 -9.26 0.59 14.39
N THR A 78 -8.77 -0.27 13.50
CA THR A 78 -7.74 -1.26 13.81
C THR A 78 -6.32 -0.75 13.53
N ILE A 79 -5.32 -1.53 13.92
CA ILE A 79 -3.92 -1.33 13.54
C ILE A 79 -3.79 -1.16 12.00
N ALA A 80 -4.40 -2.07 11.21
CA ALA A 80 -4.34 -2.00 9.75
C ALA A 80 -4.90 -0.69 9.20
N ALA A 81 -6.05 -0.24 9.70
CA ALA A 81 -6.66 1.01 9.25
C ALA A 81 -5.90 2.26 9.67
N LEU A 82 -5.25 2.26 10.84
CA LEU A 82 -4.46 3.38 11.34
C LEU A 82 -3.18 3.55 10.53
N TYR A 83 -2.40 2.48 10.34
CA TYR A 83 -1.19 2.55 9.51
C TYR A 83 -1.52 2.83 8.04
N THR A 84 -2.60 2.24 7.50
CA THR A 84 -3.02 2.52 6.11
C THR A 84 -3.25 4.00 5.90
N GLN A 85 -3.99 4.66 6.81
CA GLN A 85 -4.20 6.10 6.74
C GLN A 85 -2.89 6.87 6.91
N TRP A 86 -2.06 6.50 7.88
CA TRP A 86 -0.84 7.24 8.15
C TRP A 86 0.13 7.19 6.95
N TYR A 87 0.35 6.02 6.34
CA TYR A 87 1.20 5.94 5.16
C TYR A 87 0.64 6.74 3.98
N SER A 88 -0.66 6.68 3.71
CA SER A 88 -1.27 7.37 2.57
C SER A 88 -1.37 8.88 2.76
N GLU A 89 -1.82 9.34 3.92
CA GLU A 89 -2.15 10.75 4.18
C GLU A 89 -1.02 11.54 4.84
N VAL A 90 -0.09 10.89 5.52
CA VAL A 90 0.99 11.54 6.29
C VAL A 90 2.33 11.37 5.57
N LEU A 91 2.78 10.13 5.32
CA LEU A 91 4.08 9.85 4.70
C LEU A 91 4.09 10.20 3.22
N LEU A 92 3.21 9.59 2.41
CA LEU A 92 3.21 9.77 0.95
C LEU A 92 2.80 11.19 0.52
N ARG A 93 1.98 11.87 1.33
CA ARG A 93 1.67 13.29 1.11
C ARG A 93 2.92 14.17 1.26
N ARG A 94 3.80 13.88 2.21
CA ARG A 94 5.09 14.60 2.37
C ARG A 94 6.10 14.29 1.27
N VAL A 95 6.07 13.08 0.71
CA VAL A 95 6.83 12.76 -0.51
C VAL A 95 6.37 13.64 -1.67
N SER A 96 5.05 13.76 -1.85
CA SER A 96 4.46 14.59 -2.91
C SER A 96 4.76 16.09 -2.73
N ALA A 97 5.00 16.53 -1.49
CA ALA A 97 5.43 17.89 -1.15
C ALA A 97 6.94 18.13 -1.34
N GLY A 98 7.72 17.10 -1.70
CA GLY A 98 9.17 17.20 -1.91
C GLY A 98 10.03 17.10 -0.65
N ASN A 99 9.45 16.78 0.52
CA ASN A 99 10.19 16.69 1.78
C ASN A 99 10.87 15.33 1.99
N ILE A 100 10.43 14.32 1.27
CA ILE A 100 10.89 12.92 1.38
C ILE A 100 11.13 12.42 -0.04
N CYS A 101 12.15 11.59 -0.26
CA CYS A 101 12.36 10.90 -1.52
C CYS A 101 12.49 9.39 -1.34
N PHE A 102 12.23 8.65 -2.42
CA PHE A 102 12.53 7.22 -2.45
C PHE A 102 14.00 6.99 -2.81
N SER A 103 14.72 6.23 -2.00
CA SER A 103 16.11 5.83 -2.27
C SER A 103 16.18 4.35 -2.60
N MET A 104 16.47 4.03 -3.86
CA MET A 104 16.62 2.63 -4.30
C MET A 104 17.79 1.93 -3.59
N ASN A 105 18.88 2.66 -3.29
CA ASN A 105 20.06 2.12 -2.62
C ASN A 105 19.76 1.71 -1.17
N GLN A 106 18.94 2.49 -0.48
CA GLN A 106 18.54 2.18 0.91
C GLN A 106 17.28 1.30 0.98
N ARG A 107 16.58 1.12 -0.14
CA ARG A 107 15.26 0.45 -0.22
C ARG A 107 14.27 1.03 0.81
N ALA A 108 14.27 2.36 0.94
CA ALA A 108 13.48 3.09 1.92
C ALA A 108 13.11 4.48 1.38
N PHE A 109 12.13 5.12 2.02
CA PHE A 109 11.89 6.55 1.88
C PHE A 109 12.74 7.31 2.88
N VAL A 110 13.40 8.37 2.44
CA VAL A 110 14.39 9.12 3.23
C VAL A 110 13.99 10.58 3.28
N SER A 111 14.06 11.17 4.47
CA SER A 111 13.82 12.58 4.67
C SER A 111 14.89 13.43 3.96
N LEU A 112 14.47 14.42 3.17
CA LEU A 112 15.35 15.36 2.47
C LEU A 112 15.55 16.68 3.22
N THR A 113 14.57 17.07 4.02
CA THR A 113 14.61 18.33 4.76
C THR A 113 15.56 18.27 5.95
N VAL A 114 16.19 19.40 6.28
CA VAL A 114 16.96 19.59 7.52
C VAL A 114 16.10 19.19 8.73
N GLU A 115 16.73 18.58 9.75
CA GLU A 115 16.08 18.16 11.00
C GLU A 115 15.04 19.19 11.50
N GLY A 116 13.79 18.76 11.71
CA GLY A 116 12.73 19.55 12.33
C GLY A 116 11.62 20.09 11.41
N ALA A 117 11.74 19.99 10.08
CA ALA A 117 10.65 20.41 9.17
C ALA A 117 9.46 19.42 9.13
N ILE A 118 9.72 18.15 9.42
CA ILE A 118 8.72 17.09 9.55
C ILE A 118 8.92 16.38 10.90
N PRO A 119 7.83 15.97 11.58
CA PRO A 119 7.91 15.48 12.96
C PRO A 119 8.46 14.05 13.08
N PHE A 120 8.91 13.43 11.99
CA PHE A 120 9.43 12.06 11.97
C PHE A 120 10.46 11.87 10.84
N ASN A 121 11.31 10.87 10.98
CA ASN A 121 12.24 10.41 9.95
C ASN A 121 11.58 9.34 9.09
N ALA A 122 11.49 9.55 7.77
CA ALA A 122 10.75 8.64 6.89
C ALA A 122 11.36 7.23 6.84
N GLU A 123 12.67 7.13 6.98
CA GLU A 123 13.44 5.89 6.98
C GLU A 123 13.10 5.00 8.18
N GLU A 124 12.75 5.60 9.33
CA GLU A 124 12.36 4.88 10.55
C GLU A 124 10.95 4.26 10.48
N PHE A 125 10.26 4.42 9.35
CA PHE A 125 8.94 3.84 9.10
C PHE A 125 8.86 3.06 7.78
N SER A 126 9.81 3.24 6.87
CA SER A 126 9.68 2.74 5.50
C SER A 126 10.83 1.86 5.03
N ASP A 127 11.83 1.62 5.89
CA ASP A 127 12.85 0.62 5.61
C ASP A 127 12.25 -0.79 5.55
N ILE A 128 13.05 -1.73 5.08
CA ILE A 128 12.60 -3.12 4.90
C ILE A 128 12.22 -3.79 6.23
N ASN A 129 12.83 -3.39 7.36
CA ASN A 129 12.57 -4.01 8.66
C ASN A 129 11.23 -3.53 9.22
N GLU A 130 10.93 -2.24 9.09
CA GLU A 130 9.68 -1.64 9.50
C GLU A 130 8.51 -2.17 8.65
N LEU A 131 8.69 -2.29 7.34
CA LEU A 131 7.65 -2.86 6.48
C LEU A 131 7.44 -4.36 6.73
N ARG A 132 8.47 -5.12 7.11
CA ARG A 132 8.32 -6.52 7.55
C ARG A 132 7.58 -6.59 8.88
N ALA A 133 7.91 -5.72 9.83
CA ALA A 133 7.21 -5.66 11.11
C ALA A 133 5.73 -5.29 10.92
N LEU A 134 5.44 -4.34 10.02
CA LEU A 134 4.08 -4.00 9.62
C LEU A 134 3.36 -5.21 9.00
N ALA A 135 4.00 -5.90 8.05
CA ALA A 135 3.43 -7.08 7.41
C ALA A 135 3.16 -8.22 8.41
N GLU A 136 3.97 -8.38 9.45
CA GLU A 136 3.72 -9.35 10.52
C GLU A 136 2.53 -8.94 11.40
N LEU A 137 2.36 -7.64 11.67
CA LEU A 137 1.26 -7.11 12.48
C LEU A 137 -0.09 -7.21 11.77
N ILE A 138 -0.14 -6.85 10.48
CA ILE A 138 -1.42 -6.68 9.74
C ILE A 138 -1.68 -7.79 8.72
N GLY A 139 -0.69 -8.64 8.44
CA GLY A 139 -0.81 -9.82 7.57
C GLY A 139 -1.26 -9.52 6.14
N PRO A 140 -1.57 -10.57 5.35
CA PRO A 140 -2.06 -10.41 3.99
C PRO A 140 -3.31 -9.55 3.85
N TYR A 141 -4.23 -9.60 4.82
CA TYR A 141 -5.48 -8.83 4.79
C TYR A 141 -5.22 -7.33 4.90
N GLY A 142 -4.45 -6.90 5.90
CA GLY A 142 -4.13 -5.49 6.08
C GLY A 142 -3.20 -4.95 4.99
N MET A 143 -2.25 -5.77 4.52
CA MET A 143 -1.38 -5.39 3.40
C MET A 143 -2.16 -5.25 2.08
N LYS A 144 -3.19 -6.10 1.87
CA LYS A 144 -4.12 -5.96 0.75
C LYS A 144 -4.91 -4.65 0.86
N GLN A 145 -5.46 -4.32 2.02
CA GLN A 145 -6.16 -3.05 2.27
C GLN A 145 -5.25 -1.84 1.98
N LEU A 146 -4.01 -1.87 2.47
CA LEU A 146 -3.01 -0.85 2.18
C LEU A 146 -2.83 -0.72 0.66
N SER A 147 -2.57 -1.83 -0.03
CA SER A 147 -2.41 -1.83 -1.48
C SER A 147 -3.64 -1.28 -2.22
N GLU A 148 -4.86 -1.65 -1.82
CA GLU A 148 -6.10 -1.13 -2.42
C GLU A 148 -6.21 0.39 -2.26
N THR A 149 -5.85 0.92 -1.09
CA THR A 149 -5.84 2.36 -0.81
C THR A 149 -4.82 3.08 -1.69
N LEU A 150 -3.62 2.53 -1.85
CA LEU A 150 -2.58 3.06 -2.74
C LEU A 150 -3.04 3.06 -4.20
N MET A 151 -3.66 1.96 -4.67
CA MET A 151 -4.17 1.86 -6.03
C MET A 151 -5.32 2.83 -6.29
N TRP A 152 -6.17 3.11 -5.28
CA TRP A 152 -7.20 4.13 -5.38
C TRP A 152 -6.61 5.53 -5.62
N HIS A 153 -5.55 5.89 -4.88
CA HIS A 153 -4.83 7.15 -5.10
C HIS A 153 -4.19 7.23 -6.49
N ILE A 154 -3.57 6.14 -6.96
CA ILE A 154 -3.01 6.08 -8.32
C ILE A 154 -4.11 6.29 -9.36
N ALA A 155 -5.24 5.58 -9.22
CA ALA A 155 -6.35 5.72 -10.16
C ALA A 155 -6.83 7.18 -10.23
N SER A 156 -6.92 7.87 -9.08
CA SER A 156 -7.26 9.30 -9.03
C SER A 156 -6.23 10.17 -9.78
N GLN A 157 -4.93 9.89 -9.65
CA GLN A 157 -3.91 10.58 -10.43
C GLN A 157 -4.04 10.31 -11.93
N VAL A 158 -4.37 9.07 -12.32
CA VAL A 158 -4.60 8.69 -13.72
C VAL A 158 -5.82 9.41 -14.30
N GLN A 159 -6.90 9.60 -13.54
CA GLN A 159 -8.04 10.40 -13.99
C GLN A 159 -7.65 11.86 -14.29
N GLU A 160 -6.84 12.46 -13.43
CA GLU A 160 -6.36 13.83 -13.65
C GLU A 160 -5.40 13.91 -14.84
N LEU A 161 -4.55 12.91 -15.03
CA LEU A 161 -3.69 12.78 -16.20
C LEU A 161 -4.50 12.68 -17.51
N LYS A 162 -5.60 11.92 -17.50
CA LYS A 162 -6.52 11.86 -18.65
C LYS A 162 -7.13 13.22 -19.01
N LYS A 163 -7.51 14.03 -18.01
CA LYS A 163 -8.00 15.40 -18.26
C LYS A 163 -6.93 16.28 -18.92
N LEU A 164 -5.67 16.14 -18.49
CA LEU A 164 -4.54 16.85 -19.10
C LEU A 164 -4.31 16.41 -20.56
N ALA A 165 -4.39 15.11 -20.84
CA ALA A 165 -4.31 14.60 -22.22
C ALA A 165 -5.46 15.09 -23.09
N GLU A 166 -6.71 15.06 -22.60
CA GLU A 166 -7.87 15.58 -23.35
C GLU A 166 -7.70 17.07 -23.66
N SER A 167 -7.24 17.88 -22.69
CA SER A 167 -7.01 19.31 -22.91
C SER A 167 -5.90 19.62 -23.95
N ASN A 168 -5.03 18.66 -24.24
CA ASN A 168 -3.94 18.78 -25.22
C ASN A 168 -4.11 17.84 -26.43
N LYS A 169 -5.30 17.23 -26.61
CA LYS A 169 -5.55 16.12 -27.55
C LYS A 169 -5.09 16.41 -28.97
N GLU A 170 -5.46 17.56 -29.53
CA GLU A 170 -5.08 17.95 -30.89
C GLU A 170 -3.56 18.11 -31.07
N VAL A 171 -2.90 18.74 -30.08
CA VAL A 171 -1.45 18.95 -30.09
C VAL A 171 -0.73 17.62 -29.96
N LEU A 172 -1.17 16.74 -29.06
CA LEU A 172 -0.60 15.40 -28.86
C LEU A 172 -0.78 14.51 -30.10
N LEU A 173 -1.92 14.59 -30.79
CA LEU A 173 -2.14 13.92 -32.08
C LEU A 173 -1.18 14.42 -33.16
N ALA A 174 -0.98 15.74 -33.25
CA ALA A 174 -0.06 16.33 -34.21
C ALA A 174 1.40 15.91 -33.92
N LEU A 175 1.81 15.89 -32.65
CA LEU A 175 3.12 15.39 -32.22
C LEU A 175 3.30 13.91 -32.56
N ARG A 176 2.30 13.07 -32.26
CA ARG A 176 2.33 11.63 -32.53
C ARG A 176 2.43 11.29 -34.01
N THR A 177 1.84 12.09 -34.90
CA THR A 177 1.82 11.85 -36.35
C THR A 177 2.98 12.50 -37.11
N ASN A 178 3.63 13.52 -36.53
CA ASN A 178 4.76 14.24 -37.14
C ASN A 178 6.06 14.09 -36.34
N PHE A 179 6.25 12.94 -35.67
CA PHE A 179 7.44 12.66 -34.85
C PHE A 179 8.75 12.69 -35.64
N ASP A 180 8.68 12.55 -36.96
CA ASP A 180 9.79 12.56 -37.92
C ASP A 180 10.15 13.96 -38.43
N LYS A 181 9.42 15.02 -38.03
CA LYS A 181 9.62 16.41 -38.47
C LYS A 181 10.02 17.32 -37.30
N PRO A 182 11.34 17.56 -37.08
CA PRO A 182 11.84 18.29 -35.91
C PRO A 182 11.27 19.70 -35.75
N GLU A 183 11.13 20.46 -36.84
CA GLU A 183 10.61 21.83 -36.80
C GLU A 183 9.13 21.86 -36.37
N VAL A 184 8.31 20.96 -36.92
CA VAL A 184 6.90 20.81 -36.54
C VAL A 184 6.78 20.37 -35.08
N MET A 185 7.60 19.42 -34.65
CA MET A 185 7.63 18.96 -33.25
C MET A 185 7.95 20.11 -32.28
N LYS A 186 8.95 20.92 -32.60
CA LYS A 186 9.36 22.07 -31.77
C LYS A 186 8.25 23.12 -31.66
N GLU A 187 7.51 23.39 -32.74
CA GLU A 187 6.39 24.32 -32.72
C GLU A 187 5.19 23.78 -31.94
N GLN A 188 4.85 22.51 -32.12
CA GLN A 188 3.72 21.89 -31.42
C GLN A 188 4.01 21.72 -29.92
N PHE A 189 5.25 21.40 -29.54
CA PHE A 189 5.64 21.26 -28.13
C PHE A 189 5.38 22.55 -27.33
N LYS A 190 5.63 23.72 -27.93
CA LYS A 190 5.37 25.04 -27.30
C LYS A 190 3.88 25.30 -27.01
N LYS A 191 2.98 24.56 -27.65
CA LYS A 191 1.52 24.69 -27.45
C LYS A 191 1.00 23.77 -26.34
N LEU A 192 1.83 22.86 -25.83
CA LEU A 192 1.46 22.02 -24.70
C LEU A 192 1.29 22.87 -23.44
N ASN A 193 0.17 22.68 -22.76
CA ASN A 193 -0.12 23.34 -21.50
C ASN A 193 0.06 22.36 -20.34
N ASN A 194 0.44 22.89 -19.18
CA ASN A 194 0.50 22.13 -17.92
C ASN A 194 1.45 20.91 -17.95
N VAL A 195 2.56 21.00 -18.68
CA VAL A 195 3.57 19.91 -18.77
C VAL A 195 4.12 19.55 -17.39
N ASP A 196 4.39 20.54 -16.53
CA ASP A 196 4.88 20.30 -15.17
C ASP A 196 3.88 19.51 -14.32
N ASN A 197 2.57 19.74 -14.50
CA ASN A 197 1.53 18.97 -13.81
C ASN A 197 1.51 17.51 -14.27
N VAL A 198 1.78 17.23 -15.55
CA VAL A 198 1.93 15.85 -16.05
C VAL A 198 3.10 15.18 -15.35
N LEU A 199 4.28 15.82 -15.35
CA LEU A 199 5.48 15.31 -14.70
C LEU A 199 5.27 15.07 -13.20
N GLN A 200 4.66 16.02 -12.51
CA GLN A 200 4.36 15.91 -11.08
C GLN A 200 3.46 14.70 -10.79
N ARG A 201 2.37 14.53 -11.55
CA ARG A 201 1.42 13.43 -11.34
C ARG A 201 2.01 12.07 -11.67
N VAL A 202 2.74 11.95 -12.77
CA VAL A 202 3.45 10.70 -13.11
C VAL A 202 4.49 10.36 -12.05
N THR A 203 5.18 11.35 -11.50
CA THR A 203 6.12 11.18 -10.38
C THR A 203 5.40 10.66 -9.13
N ILE A 204 4.25 11.25 -8.76
CA ILE A 204 3.43 10.78 -7.64
C ILE A 204 3.00 9.31 -7.85
N VAL A 205 2.56 8.95 -9.05
CA VAL A 205 2.22 7.55 -9.38
C VAL A 205 3.42 6.62 -9.17
N GLY A 206 4.59 6.99 -9.69
CA GLY A 206 5.83 6.21 -9.53
C GLY A 206 6.26 6.05 -8.06
N VAL A 207 6.11 7.10 -7.26
CA VAL A 207 6.36 7.10 -5.81
C VAL A 207 5.45 6.11 -5.09
N ILE A 208 4.13 6.17 -5.35
CA ILE A 208 3.16 5.29 -4.70
C ILE A 208 3.43 3.83 -5.08
N LEU A 209 3.73 3.56 -6.35
CA LEU A 209 4.11 2.22 -6.83
C LEU A 209 5.39 1.72 -6.16
N SER A 210 6.38 2.60 -5.96
CA SER A 210 7.64 2.23 -5.28
C SER A 210 7.39 1.82 -3.83
N PHE A 211 6.54 2.57 -3.11
CA PHE A 211 6.13 2.19 -1.74
C PHE A 211 5.36 0.86 -1.73
N GLN A 212 4.42 0.66 -2.66
CA GLN A 212 3.69 -0.60 -2.77
C GLN A 212 4.63 -1.78 -3.03
N GLN A 213 5.65 -1.61 -3.88
CA GLN A 213 6.62 -2.66 -4.16
C GLN A 213 7.44 -3.04 -2.92
N LEU A 214 7.86 -2.06 -2.10
CA LEU A 214 8.54 -2.33 -0.84
C LEU A 214 7.63 -3.11 0.13
N ALA A 215 6.38 -2.65 0.27
CA ALA A 215 5.38 -3.29 1.12
C ALA A 215 5.13 -4.75 0.70
N GLN A 216 4.95 -5.02 -0.60
CA GLN A 216 4.74 -6.38 -1.11
C GLN A 216 5.98 -7.26 -0.98
N SER A 217 7.18 -6.72 -1.18
CA SER A 217 8.43 -7.43 -0.92
C SER A 217 8.53 -7.83 0.56
N ALA A 218 8.20 -6.92 1.47
CA ALA A 218 8.23 -7.20 2.90
C ALA A 218 7.19 -8.25 3.31
N LEU A 219 5.98 -8.21 2.74
CA LEU A 219 4.97 -9.24 2.92
C LEU A 219 5.47 -10.61 2.46
N THR A 220 6.08 -10.68 1.27
CA THR A 220 6.64 -11.93 0.73
C THR A 220 7.65 -12.54 1.71
N ASP A 221 8.60 -11.73 2.20
CA ASP A 221 9.62 -12.19 3.15
C ASP A 221 9.00 -12.77 4.44
N VAL A 222 7.94 -12.16 4.94
CA VAL A 222 7.21 -12.66 6.13
C VAL A 222 6.47 -13.95 5.81
N LEU A 223 5.81 -14.05 4.66
CA LEU A 223 5.04 -15.25 4.28
C LEU A 223 5.96 -16.43 3.96
N GLU A 224 7.14 -16.21 3.37
CA GLU A 224 8.16 -17.24 3.17
C GLU A 224 8.54 -17.92 4.49
N GLN A 225 8.64 -17.15 5.57
CA GLN A 225 8.99 -17.69 6.89
C GLN A 225 7.79 -18.34 7.58
N ARG A 226 6.58 -17.78 7.43
CA ARG A 226 5.40 -18.18 8.23
C ARG A 226 4.56 -19.28 7.58
N ILE A 227 4.49 -19.32 6.25
CA ILE A 227 3.65 -20.26 5.48
C ILE A 227 4.36 -20.78 4.21
N PRO A 228 5.60 -21.32 4.33
CA PRO A 228 6.42 -21.69 3.17
C PRO A 228 5.74 -22.68 2.21
N PHE A 229 4.99 -23.64 2.73
CA PHE A 229 4.30 -24.65 1.92
C PHE A 229 3.17 -24.05 1.06
N LEU A 230 2.40 -23.12 1.63
CA LEU A 230 1.34 -22.44 0.89
C LEU A 230 1.95 -21.54 -0.18
N LEU A 231 2.99 -20.77 0.17
CA LEU A 231 3.65 -19.88 -0.79
C LEU A 231 4.31 -20.66 -1.94
N SER A 232 4.98 -21.77 -1.64
CA SER A 232 5.53 -22.66 -2.67
C SER A 232 4.45 -23.20 -3.61
N SER A 233 3.25 -23.50 -3.09
CA SER A 233 2.13 -23.99 -3.89
C SER A 233 1.57 -22.90 -4.80
N ILE A 234 1.49 -21.66 -4.31
CA ILE A 234 1.09 -20.48 -5.10
C ILE A 234 2.10 -20.21 -6.21
N LEU A 235 3.40 -20.30 -5.90
CA LEU A 235 4.48 -20.13 -6.89
C LEU A 235 4.39 -21.20 -7.99
N ASP A 236 4.22 -22.46 -7.61
CA ASP A 236 4.08 -23.56 -8.57
C ASP A 236 2.87 -23.36 -9.50
N PHE A 237 1.73 -22.96 -8.93
CA PHE A 237 0.51 -22.69 -9.71
C PHE A 237 0.69 -21.53 -10.69
N ARG A 238 1.42 -20.48 -10.26
CA ARG A 238 1.76 -19.34 -11.10
C ARG A 238 2.65 -19.73 -12.29
N HIS A 239 3.63 -20.62 -12.07
CA HIS A 239 4.58 -21.01 -13.11
C HIS A 239 3.97 -21.92 -14.19
N HIS A 240 2.99 -22.75 -13.82
CA HIS A 240 2.43 -23.77 -14.70
C HIS A 240 1.06 -23.41 -15.30
N LEU A 241 0.72 -22.12 -15.34
CA LEU A 241 -0.55 -21.62 -15.89
C LEU A 241 -0.66 -21.87 -17.41
N PRO A 242 -1.52 -22.79 -17.89
CA PRO A 242 -1.42 -23.31 -19.26
C PRO A 242 -1.88 -22.36 -20.39
N SER A 243 -2.54 -21.24 -20.09
CA SER A 243 -3.24 -20.45 -21.14
C SER A 243 -3.29 -18.94 -20.87
N GLY A 244 -2.43 -18.41 -19.98
CA GLY A 244 -2.68 -17.12 -19.35
C GLY A 244 -3.82 -17.21 -18.34
N ASP A 245 -3.96 -16.21 -17.46
CA ASP A 245 -4.91 -16.20 -16.34
C ASP A 245 -6.23 -15.52 -16.76
N PRO A 246 -7.22 -16.25 -17.32
CA PRO A 246 -8.37 -15.64 -17.99
C PRO A 246 -9.36 -15.06 -16.96
N LEU A 247 -9.38 -15.67 -15.77
CA LEU A 247 -10.24 -15.28 -14.65
C LEU A 247 -9.56 -14.28 -13.71
N LYS A 248 -8.27 -13.95 -13.93
CA LYS A 248 -7.44 -13.09 -13.04
C LYS A 248 -7.27 -13.59 -11.61
N VAL A 249 -7.79 -14.79 -11.30
CA VAL A 249 -7.81 -15.37 -9.96
C VAL A 249 -6.39 -15.70 -9.50
N VAL A 250 -5.54 -16.17 -10.41
CA VAL A 250 -4.16 -16.53 -10.04
C VAL A 250 -3.34 -15.29 -9.78
N SER A 251 -3.55 -14.24 -10.56
CA SER A 251 -2.89 -12.95 -10.40
C SER A 251 -3.31 -12.29 -9.09
N GLU A 252 -4.60 -12.36 -8.73
CA GLU A 252 -5.10 -11.87 -7.43
C GLU A 252 -4.52 -12.66 -6.26
N MET A 253 -4.50 -14.00 -6.34
CA MET A 253 -3.90 -14.86 -5.33
C MET A 253 -2.39 -14.60 -5.17
N THR A 254 -1.68 -14.44 -6.29
CA THR A 254 -0.25 -14.14 -6.34
C THR A 254 0.04 -12.78 -5.69
N SER A 255 -0.72 -11.75 -6.05
CA SER A 255 -0.60 -10.41 -5.47
C SER A 255 -0.91 -10.38 -3.97
N ALA A 256 -1.93 -11.14 -3.53
CA ALA A 256 -2.27 -11.27 -2.11
C ALA A 256 -1.16 -11.97 -1.29
N ALA A 257 -0.30 -12.75 -1.94
CA ALA A 257 0.86 -13.39 -1.33
C ALA A 257 2.14 -12.53 -1.42
N GLY A 258 2.04 -11.26 -1.83
CA GLY A 258 3.21 -10.36 -1.98
C GLY A 258 3.98 -10.53 -3.28
N LEU A 259 3.63 -11.51 -4.10
CA LEU A 259 4.39 -11.85 -5.30
C LEU A 259 4.09 -10.86 -6.43
N THR A 260 5.15 -10.44 -7.13
CA THR A 260 5.06 -9.47 -8.22
C THR A 260 4.29 -10.03 -9.41
N CYS A 261 3.29 -9.31 -9.91
CA CYS A 261 2.54 -9.67 -11.12
C CYS A 261 3.01 -8.84 -12.32
N LYS A 262 2.96 -9.39 -13.54
CA LYS A 262 3.22 -8.62 -14.77
C LYS A 262 2.19 -7.51 -14.98
N VAL A 263 0.94 -7.79 -14.62
CA VAL A 263 -0.16 -6.84 -14.59
C VAL A 263 -0.73 -6.88 -13.19
N ASP A 264 -0.70 -5.75 -12.48
CA ASP A 264 -1.22 -5.67 -11.12
C ASP A 264 -2.77 -5.77 -11.15
N PRO A 265 -3.37 -6.82 -10.58
CA PRO A 265 -4.82 -6.99 -10.61
C PRO A 265 -5.55 -5.92 -9.79
N THR A 266 -4.96 -5.47 -8.68
CA THR A 266 -5.52 -4.45 -7.79
C THR A 266 -5.55 -3.09 -8.50
N LEU A 267 -4.47 -2.75 -9.21
CA LEU A 267 -4.43 -1.53 -10.02
C LEU A 267 -5.47 -1.56 -11.14
N VAL A 268 -5.60 -2.69 -11.84
CA VAL A 268 -6.60 -2.84 -12.90
C VAL A 268 -8.01 -2.67 -12.36
N SER A 269 -8.32 -3.26 -11.20
CA SER A 269 -9.62 -3.12 -10.55
C SER A 269 -9.89 -1.67 -10.13
N ALA A 270 -8.90 -0.96 -9.56
CA ALA A 270 -9.03 0.44 -9.18
C ALA A 270 -9.28 1.35 -10.40
N LEU A 271 -8.54 1.16 -11.49
CA LEU A 271 -8.71 1.92 -12.74
C LEU A 271 -10.07 1.66 -13.41
N LYS A 272 -10.59 0.43 -13.31
CA LYS A 272 -11.92 0.09 -13.82
C LYS A 272 -13.04 0.72 -13.00
N LEU A 273 -12.92 0.74 -11.67
CA LEU A 273 -13.94 1.33 -10.79
C LEU A 273 -14.13 2.83 -11.05
N GLN A 274 -13.05 3.50 -11.42
CA GLN A 274 -13.02 4.93 -11.73
C GLN A 274 -13.40 5.25 -13.18
N LYS A 275 -13.83 4.26 -13.97
CA LYS A 275 -14.17 4.41 -15.38
C LYS A 275 -15.68 4.62 -15.56
N SER A 276 -16.07 5.80 -16.03
CA SER A 276 -17.42 6.10 -16.50
C SER A 276 -17.51 5.76 -17.99
N GLU A 277 -17.90 4.52 -18.30
CA GLU A 277 -18.13 3.97 -19.65
C GLU A 277 -16.89 3.85 -20.59
N LEU A 278 -16.93 2.82 -21.43
CA LEU A 278 -15.89 2.45 -22.39
C LEU A 278 -16.24 3.10 -23.74
N ASP A 279 -15.80 4.33 -23.96
CA ASP A 279 -15.89 4.94 -25.29
C ASP A 279 -14.57 4.80 -26.06
N ASN A 280 -14.64 4.73 -27.39
CA ASN A 280 -13.46 4.62 -28.26
C ASN A 280 -12.46 5.78 -28.06
N GLU A 281 -12.96 6.94 -27.63
CA GLU A 281 -12.14 8.09 -27.25
C GLU A 281 -11.19 7.79 -26.07
N ASP A 282 -11.58 6.88 -25.16
CA ASP A 282 -10.76 6.56 -23.99
C ASP A 282 -9.49 5.77 -24.37
N HIS A 283 -9.55 4.90 -25.39
CA HIS A 283 -8.35 4.21 -25.85
C HIS A 283 -7.36 5.17 -26.51
N LEU A 284 -7.87 6.14 -27.27
CA LEU A 284 -7.02 7.17 -27.87
C LEU A 284 -6.35 8.01 -26.78
N LEU A 285 -7.10 8.45 -25.77
CA LEU A 285 -6.55 9.19 -24.64
C LEU A 285 -5.46 8.45 -23.91
N VAL A 286 -5.63 7.14 -23.66
CA VAL A 286 -4.58 6.31 -23.07
C VAL A 286 -3.34 6.23 -23.95
N CYS A 287 -3.48 6.26 -25.28
CA CYS A 287 -2.33 6.27 -26.20
C CYS A 287 -1.64 7.64 -26.33
N LEU A 288 -2.32 8.73 -25.93
CA LEU A 288 -1.78 10.09 -25.95
C LEU A 288 -1.11 10.46 -24.62
N LEU A 289 -1.39 9.70 -23.56
CA LEU A 289 -0.70 9.75 -22.27
C LEU A 289 0.65 9.06 -22.34
#